data_AF-A0A1A6H3L1-F1
#
_entry.id   AF-A0A1A6H3L1-F1
#
_cell.length_a   1.000
_cell.length_b   1.000
_cell.length_c   1.000
_cell.angle_alpha   90.00
_cell.angle_beta   90.00
_cell.angle_gamma   90.00
#
_symmetry.space_group_name_H-M   'P 1'
#
loop_
_entity.id
_entity.type
_entity.pdbx_description
1 polymer ?
#
loop_
_entity_poly.entity_id
_entity_poly.type
_entity_poly.pdbx_seq_one_letter_code
_entity_poly.pdbx_strand_id
1 'polypeptide(L)'
;MFLRKELPVRLANTMREVNLLPDNLLNRPSVGLVQSWYMQSFLELLEYENKSPEDPRVLDNFLHVLINIRNRHNDVVPTMAQGVIEYKEKF
;
A
#
# COMPACT_ATOMS: atom_id res chain seq x y z
N MET A 1 -8.99 11.10 -13.60
CA MET A 1 -10.01 11.37 -12.56
C MET A 1 -10.32 10.16 -11.68
N PHE A 2 -10.66 8.98 -12.21
CA PHE A 2 -11.09 7.81 -11.41
C PHE A 2 -10.02 7.27 -10.43
N LEU A 3 -8.82 6.97 -10.93
CA LEU A 3 -7.79 6.26 -10.14
C LEU A 3 -7.32 6.98 -8.88
N ARG A 4 -7.25 8.32 -8.89
CA ARG A 4 -6.85 9.10 -7.70
C ARG A 4 -7.82 8.96 -6.53
N LYS A 5 -9.07 8.53 -6.76
CA LYS A 5 -10.06 8.24 -5.72
C LYS A 5 -10.16 6.75 -5.44
N GLU A 6 -10.24 5.94 -6.48
CA GLU A 6 -10.45 4.50 -6.36
C GLU A 6 -9.24 3.79 -5.70
N LEU A 7 -8.01 4.16 -6.04
CA LEU A 7 -6.82 3.50 -5.50
C LEU A 7 -6.68 3.73 -3.99
N PRO A 8 -6.80 4.96 -3.43
CA PRO A 8 -6.84 5.16 -1.99
C PRO A 8 -7.93 4.36 -1.28
N VAL A 9 -9.14 4.27 -1.87
CA VAL A 9 -10.24 3.49 -1.28
C VAL A 9 -9.86 2.01 -1.16
N ARG A 10 -9.31 1.40 -2.22
CA ARG A 10 -8.90 0.00 -2.20
C ARG A 10 -7.75 -0.28 -1.24
N LEU A 11 -6.76 0.62 -1.21
CA LEU A 11 -5.65 0.52 -0.25
C LEU A 11 -6.15 0.62 1.18
N ALA A 12 -7.04 1.57 1.48
CA ALA A 12 -7.62 1.74 2.82
C ALA A 12 -8.40 0.51 3.28
N ASN A 13 -9.21 -0.09 2.40
CA ASN A 13 -9.93 -1.33 2.71
C ASN A 13 -8.97 -2.49 3.01
N THR A 14 -7.92 -2.65 2.20
CA THR A 14 -6.90 -3.68 2.43
C THR A 14 -6.16 -3.46 3.75
N MET A 15 -5.72 -2.23 4.03
CA MET A 15 -5.08 -1.87 5.29
C MET A 15 -5.99 -2.14 6.49
N ARG A 16 -7.29 -1.88 6.36
CA ARG A 16 -8.27 -2.16 7.40
C ARG A 16 -8.38 -3.66 7.67
N GLU A 17 -8.44 -4.49 6.64
CA GLU A 17 -8.46 -5.96 6.79
C GLU A 17 -7.18 -6.49 7.42
N VAL A 18 -6.01 -5.98 7.01
CA VAL A 18 -4.72 -6.35 7.61
C VAL A 18 -4.70 -6.03 9.11
N ASN A 19 -5.21 -4.86 9.51
CA ASN A 19 -5.29 -4.45 10.92
C ASN A 19 -6.26 -5.30 11.77
N LEU A 20 -7.05 -6.18 11.16
CA LEU A 20 -7.92 -7.13 11.87
C LEU A 20 -7.29 -8.52 12.03
N LEU A 21 -6.06 -8.72 11.52
CA LEU A 21 -5.31 -9.95 11.76
C LEU A 21 -4.94 -10.09 13.25
N PRO A 22 -4.70 -11.32 13.74
CA PRO A 22 -4.30 -11.53 15.13
C PRO A 22 -3.02 -10.75 15.49
N ASP A 23 -2.98 -10.14 16.67
CA ASP A 23 -1.85 -9.31 17.14
C ASP A 23 -0.50 -10.03 17.01
N ASN A 24 -0.46 -11.34 17.27
CA ASN A 24 0.74 -12.15 17.17
C ASN A 24 1.32 -12.21 15.73
N LEU A 25 0.45 -12.18 14.71
CA LEU A 25 0.80 -12.10 13.29
C LEU A 25 1.07 -10.65 12.87
N LEU A 26 0.29 -9.68 13.34
CA LEU A 26 0.53 -8.27 13.05
C LEU A 26 1.89 -7.78 13.52
N ASN A 27 2.36 -8.28 14.67
CA ASN A 27 3.66 -7.95 15.25
C ASN A 27 4.84 -8.66 14.56
N ARG A 28 4.65 -9.28 13.38
CA ARG A 28 5.72 -9.88 12.58
C ARG A 28 6.42 -8.80 11.75
N PRO A 29 7.76 -8.74 11.72
CA PRO A 29 8.51 -7.76 10.93
C PRO A 29 8.06 -7.67 9.47
N SER A 30 7.83 -8.81 8.83
CA SER A 30 7.40 -8.84 7.43
C SER A 30 6.00 -8.26 7.21
N VAL A 31 5.07 -8.48 8.15
CA VAL A 31 3.71 -7.90 8.08
C VAL A 31 3.76 -6.38 8.29
N GLY A 32 4.56 -5.92 9.27
CA GLY A 32 4.79 -4.49 9.50
C GLY A 32 5.41 -3.78 8.30
N LEU A 33 6.33 -4.44 7.58
CA LEU A 33 6.93 -3.93 6.35
C LEU A 33 5.86 -3.73 5.26
N VAL A 34 5.00 -4.73 5.03
CA VAL A 34 3.88 -4.60 4.08
C VAL A 34 2.94 -3.46 4.48
N GLN A 35 2.57 -3.34 5.76
CA GLN A 35 1.73 -2.23 6.24
C GLN A 35 2.37 -0.86 5.93
N SER A 36 3.68 -0.73 6.11
CA SER A 36 4.41 0.51 5.78
C SER A 36 4.33 0.85 4.29
N TRP A 37 4.41 -0.15 3.40
CA TRP A 37 4.32 0.05 1.95
C TRP A 37 2.92 0.51 1.53
N TYR A 38 1.88 -0.08 2.11
CA TYR A 38 0.49 0.34 1.86
C TYR A 38 0.25 1.77 2.36
N MET A 39 0.71 2.10 3.58
CA MET A 39 0.59 3.45 4.14
C MET A 39 1.30 4.50 3.27
N GLN A 40 2.55 4.24 2.86
CA GLN A 40 3.28 5.16 1.99
C GLN A 40 2.56 5.38 0.67
N SER A 41 2.07 4.30 0.04
CA SER A 41 1.35 4.38 -1.24
C SER A 41 0.04 5.16 -1.12
N PHE A 42 -0.66 4.98 0.00
CA PHE A 42 -1.89 5.71 0.30
C PHE A 42 -1.65 7.21 0.44
N LEU A 43 -0.62 7.61 1.19
CA LEU A 43 -0.26 9.03 1.38
C LEU A 43 0.16 9.69 0.06
N GLU A 44 0.99 9.01 -0.75
CA GLU A 44 1.42 9.53 -2.06
C GLU A 44 0.25 9.76 -3.02
N LEU A 45 -0.78 8.90 -2.99
CA LEU A 45 -1.98 9.07 -3.82
C LEU A 45 -2.86 10.23 -3.32
N LEU A 46 -2.96 10.43 -2.01
CA LEU A 46 -3.76 11.51 -1.41
C LEU A 46 -3.29 12.90 -1.83
N GLU A 47 -2.01 13.07 -2.15
CA GLU A 47 -1.48 14.34 -2.67
C GLU A 47 -2.16 14.80 -3.97
N TYR A 48 -2.83 13.90 -4.70
CA TYR A 48 -3.46 14.17 -5.99
C TYR A 48 -4.98 14.40 -5.89
N GLU A 49 -5.58 14.32 -4.70
CA GLU A 49 -7.02 14.48 -4.49
C GLU A 49 -7.52 15.84 -5.02
N ASN A 50 -6.78 16.91 -4.69
CA ASN A 50 -7.14 18.29 -5.02
C ASN A 50 -6.32 18.91 -6.16
N LYS A 51 -5.43 18.14 -6.82
CA LYS A 51 -4.65 18.66 -7.96
C LYS A 51 -5.53 18.74 -9.22
N SER A 52 -5.37 19.79 -10.02
CA SER A 52 -6.13 19.93 -11.27
C SER A 52 -5.62 18.93 -12.32
N PRO A 53 -6.51 18.15 -12.97
CA PRO A 53 -6.10 17.26 -14.05
C PRO A 53 -5.85 17.98 -15.38
N GLU A 54 -6.15 19.28 -15.47
CA GLU A 54 -5.94 20.10 -16.66
C GLU A 54 -4.46 20.47 -16.85
N ASP A 55 -3.64 20.37 -15.79
CA ASP A 55 -2.19 20.53 -15.87
C ASP A 55 -1.54 19.21 -16.31
N PRO A 56 -0.93 19.13 -17.51
CA PRO A 56 -0.29 17.91 -18.00
C PRO A 56 0.83 17.40 -17.07
N ARG A 57 1.49 18.28 -16.33
CA ARG A 57 2.54 17.91 -15.36
C ARG A 57 1.96 17.14 -14.19
N VAL A 58 0.73 17.41 -13.78
CA VAL A 58 0.04 16.64 -12.73
C VAL A 58 -0.20 15.22 -13.22
N LEU A 59 -0.59 15.04 -14.48
CA LEU A 59 -0.84 13.72 -15.06
C LEU A 59 0.46 12.91 -15.19
N ASP A 60 1.53 13.54 -15.65
CA ASP A 60 2.85 12.91 -15.78
C ASP A 60 3.43 12.49 -14.42
N ASN A 61 3.42 13.41 -13.44
CA ASN A 61 3.84 13.08 -12.07
C ASN A 61 2.96 11.98 -11.45
N PHE A 62 1.66 11.98 -11.71
CA PHE A 62 0.76 10.94 -11.23
C PHE A 62 1.12 9.57 -11.84
N LEU A 63 1.45 9.52 -13.13
CA LEU A 63 1.93 8.29 -13.77
C LEU A 63 3.21 7.77 -13.11
N HIS A 64 4.16 8.65 -12.80
CA HIS A 64 5.38 8.27 -12.09
C HIS A 64 5.09 7.74 -10.68
N VAL A 65 4.14 8.34 -9.96
CA VAL A 65 3.68 7.81 -8.66
C VAL A 65 3.08 6.41 -8.81
N LEU A 66 2.26 6.15 -9.84
CA LEU A 66 1.71 4.81 -10.09
C LEU A 66 2.81 3.77 -10.38
N ILE A 67 3.84 4.14 -11.14
CA ILE A 67 5.00 3.28 -11.41
C ILE A 67 5.73 2.96 -10.11
N ASN A 68 5.96 3.96 -9.26
CA ASN A 68 6.64 3.78 -7.98
C ASN A 68 5.84 2.90 -7.02
N ILE A 69 4.52 3.10 -6.94
CA ILE A 69 3.62 2.27 -6.14
C ILE A 69 3.66 0.83 -6.62
N ARG A 70 3.55 0.59 -7.94
CA ARG A 70 3.66 -0.76 -8.51
C ARG A 70 4.98 -1.42 -8.12
N ASN A 71 6.10 -0.73 -8.30
CA ASN A 71 7.42 -1.26 -8.00
C ASN A 71 7.59 -1.57 -6.51
N ARG A 72 7.07 -0.71 -5.62
CA ARG A 72 7.06 -0.93 -4.16
C ARG A 72 6.27 -2.18 -3.77
N HIS A 73 5.20 -2.49 -4.49
CA HIS A 73 4.31 -3.61 -4.19
C HIS A 73 4.73 -4.93 -4.85
N ASN A 74 5.82 -4.97 -5.63
CA ASN A 74 6.29 -6.18 -6.33
C ASN A 74 6.47 -7.38 -5.39
N ASP A 75 6.99 -7.13 -4.18
CA ASP A 75 7.32 -8.19 -3.21
C ASP A 75 6.28 -8.37 -2.10
N VAL A 76 5.10 -7.72 -2.20
CA VAL A 76 4.04 -7.86 -1.17
C VAL A 76 3.66 -9.31 -0.93
N VAL A 77 3.53 -10.11 -1.99
CA VAL A 77 3.14 -11.53 -1.88
C VAL A 77 4.20 -12.35 -1.12
N PRO A 78 5.47 -12.41 -1.57
CA PRO A 78 6.49 -13.15 -0.84
C PRO A 78 6.75 -12.60 0.57
N THR A 79 6.71 -11.28 0.78
CA THR A 79 6.90 -10.69 2.12
C THR A 79 5.74 -11.05 3.05
N MET A 80 4.48 -10.99 2.60
CA MET A 80 3.36 -11.40 3.44
C MET A 80 3.42 -12.91 3.78
N ALA A 81 3.82 -13.75 2.82
CA ALA A 81 4.05 -15.16 3.06
C ALA A 81 5.15 -15.40 4.11
N GLN A 82 6.24 -14.62 4.05
CA GLN A 82 7.30 -14.65 5.07
C GLN A 82 6.76 -14.28 6.46
N GLY A 83 5.85 -13.31 6.56
CA GLY A 83 5.18 -12.98 7.82
C GLY A 83 4.40 -14.14 8.42
N VAL A 84 3.74 -14.96 7.59
CA VAL A 84 3.05 -16.17 8.04
C VAL A 84 4.04 -17.24 8.53
N ILE A 85 5.19 -17.38 7.87
CA ILE A 85 6.27 -18.29 8.31
C ILE A 85 6.83 -17.83 9.67
N GLU A 86 7.14 -16.54 9.83
CA GLU A 86 7.62 -15.94 11.08
C GLU A 86 6.64 -16.10 12.26
N TYR A 87 5.34 -16.22 11.95
CA TYR A 87 4.30 -16.50 12.94
C TYR A 87 4.31 -17.99 13.33
N LYS A 88 4.37 -18.89 12.36
CA LYS A 88 4.43 -20.35 12.57
C LYS A 88 5.71 -20.81 13.28
N GLU A 89 6.85 -20.17 13.07
CA GLU A 89 8.08 -20.57 13.76
C GLU A 89 8.07 -20.22 15.26
N LYS A 90 7.22 -19.27 15.66
CA LYS A 90 7.09 -18.82 17.05
C LYS A 90 5.99 -19.55 17.83
N PHE A 91 5.08 -20.27 17.16
CA PHE A 91 3.92 -20.97 17.74
C PHE A 91 3.64 -22.29 17.05
#